data_AF-A0A6A6QP23-F1
#
_entry.id   AF-A0A6A6QP23-F1
#
_cell.length_a   1.000
_cell.length_b   1.000
_cell.length_c   1.000
_cell.angle_alpha   90.00
_cell.angle_beta   90.00
_cell.angle_gamma   90.00
#
_symmetry.space_group_name_H-M   'P 1'
#
loop_
_entity.id
_entity.type
_entity.pdbx_description
1 polymer ?
#
loop_
_entity_poly.entity_id
_entity_poly.type
_entity_poly.pdbx_seq_one_letter_code
_entity_poly.pdbx_strand_id
1 'polypeptide(L)'
;MMAAALSLTRFKLVFRVPSSGLNACKAAIFSAGAGRYPGGLYTECCFVSLGTGQFRPGDAANPHIGKVGELEFVEEARVEILCI
;
A
#
# COMPACT_ATOMS: atom_id res chain seq x y z
N MET A 1 -12.22 4.92 -39.70
CA MET A 1 -11.02 4.82 -38.86
C MET A 1 -11.46 4.41 -37.45
N MET A 2 -11.25 3.16 -37.04
CA MET A 2 -11.40 2.75 -35.64
C MET A 2 -10.05 3.03 -34.95
N ALA A 3 -10.03 3.97 -34.01
CA ALA A 3 -8.92 4.07 -33.07
C ALA A 3 -8.96 2.80 -32.21
N ALA A 4 -7.92 1.97 -32.28
CA ALA A 4 -7.75 0.87 -31.34
C ALA A 4 -7.68 1.47 -29.93
N ALA A 5 -8.56 1.05 -29.03
CA ALA A 5 -8.46 1.39 -27.63
C ALA A 5 -7.14 0.83 -27.11
N LEU A 6 -6.19 1.71 -26.78
CA LEU A 6 -4.98 1.31 -26.05
C LEU A 6 -5.44 0.63 -24.75
N SER A 7 -5.04 -0.62 -24.56
CA SER A 7 -5.21 -1.31 -23.29
C SER A 7 -4.36 -0.56 -22.26
N LEU A 8 -5.01 0.20 -21.38
CA LEU A 8 -4.34 0.86 -20.26
C LEU A 8 -3.77 -0.24 -19.36
N THR A 9 -2.44 -0.27 -19.23
CA THR A 9 -1.78 -1.19 -18.30
C THR A 9 -2.15 -0.77 -16.88
N ARG A 10 -2.65 -1.72 -16.09
CA ARG A 10 -3.07 -1.47 -14.72
C ARG A 10 -2.15 -2.21 -13.77
N PHE A 11 -1.75 -1.54 -12.70
CA PHE A 11 -0.96 -2.12 -11.63
C PHE A 11 -1.77 -2.10 -10.34
N LYS A 12 -1.50 -3.06 -9.45
CA LYS A 12 -2.03 -3.02 -8.09
C LYS A 12 -0.89 -2.74 -7.12
N LEU A 13 -0.93 -1.58 -6.47
CA LEU A 13 -0.06 -1.28 -5.35
C LEU A 13 -0.61 -2.00 -4.11
N VAL A 14 0.19 -2.87 -3.53
CA VAL A 14 -0.10 -3.52 -2.24
C VAL A 14 1.00 -3.17 -1.28
N PHE A 15 0.65 -2.56 -0.15
CA PHE A 15 1.60 -2.24 0.90
C PHE A 15 1.06 -2.66 2.28
N ARG A 16 1.96 -2.77 3.25
CA ARG A 16 1.66 -3.05 4.64
C ARG A 16 2.20 -1.92 5.49
N VAL A 17 1.45 -1.53 6.50
CA VAL A 17 1.84 -0.46 7.41
C VAL A 17 1.20 -0.69 8.79
N PRO A 18 1.90 -0.39 9.89
CA PRO A 18 1.28 -0.33 11.21
C PRO A 18 0.09 0.63 11.24
N SER A 19 -0.89 0.35 12.10
CA SER A 19 -2.11 1.16 12.22
C SER A 19 -1.85 2.66 12.44
N SER A 20 -0.74 3.01 13.11
CA SER A 20 -0.32 4.40 13.33
C SER A 20 0.07 5.16 12.05
N GLY A 21 0.60 4.47 11.03
CA GLY A 21 1.02 5.06 9.77
C GLY A 21 -0.05 5.03 8.67
N LEU A 22 -1.13 4.27 8.87
CA LEU A 22 -2.13 3.94 7.84
C LEU A 22 -2.70 5.17 7.13
N ASN A 23 -3.18 6.16 7.89
CA ASN A 23 -3.82 7.33 7.29
C ASN A 23 -2.83 8.23 6.53
N ALA A 24 -1.62 8.41 7.06
CA ALA A 24 -0.58 9.20 6.40
C ALA A 24 -0.13 8.56 5.08
N CYS A 25 0.08 7.25 5.05
CA CYS A 25 0.45 6.53 3.82
C CYS A 25 -0.66 6.61 2.75
N LYS A 26 -1.93 6.39 3.12
CA LYS A 26 -3.06 6.52 2.19
C LYS A 26 -3.12 7.91 1.57
N ALA A 27 -3.05 8.95 2.39
CA ALA A 27 -3.11 10.34 1.92
C ALA A 27 -1.99 10.65 0.91
N ALA A 28 -0.75 10.23 1.19
CA ALA A 28 0.38 10.41 0.28
C ALA A 28 0.17 9.67 -1.06
N ILE A 29 -0.31 8.42 -1.01
CA ILE A 29 -0.54 7.59 -2.20
C ILE A 29 -1.68 8.15 -3.07
N PHE A 30 -2.76 8.63 -2.45
CA PHE A 30 -3.86 9.25 -3.18
C PHE A 30 -3.45 10.59 -3.80
N SER A 31 -2.65 11.39 -3.09
CA SER A 31 -2.05 12.62 -3.62
C SER A 31 -1.16 12.34 -4.84
N ALA A 32 -0.47 11.20 -4.85
CA ALA A 32 0.32 10.73 -6.01
C ALA A 32 -0.53 10.21 -7.19
N GLY A 33 -1.85 10.11 -7.04
CA GLY A 33 -2.79 9.81 -8.12
C GLY A 33 -3.34 8.38 -8.15
N ALA A 34 -2.85 7.48 -7.30
CA ALA A 34 -3.37 6.12 -7.22
C ALA A 34 -4.80 6.10 -6.61
N GLY A 35 -5.59 5.07 -6.93
CA GLY A 35 -6.97 4.96 -6.44
C GLY A 35 -7.96 5.91 -7.12
N ARG A 36 -7.61 6.42 -8.31
CA ARG A 36 -8.49 7.21 -9.17
C ARG A 36 -8.90 6.38 -10.38
N TYR A 37 -10.20 6.30 -10.65
CA TYR A 37 -10.71 5.62 -11.84
C TYR A 37 -10.88 6.60 -13.01
N PRO A 38 -10.78 6.12 -14.28
CA PRO A 38 -11.07 6.93 -15.46
C PRO A 38 -12.45 7.59 -15.36
N GLY A 39 -12.54 8.85 -15.79
CA GLY A 39 -13.76 9.67 -15.62
C GLY A 39 -13.88 10.37 -14.27
N GLY A 40 -13.01 10.07 -13.30
CA GLY A 40 -12.85 10.87 -12.08
C GLY A 40 -14.03 10.82 -11.10
N LEU A 41 -15.00 9.93 -11.32
CA LEU A 41 -16.20 9.82 -10.48
C LEU A 41 -15.91 9.21 -9.10
N TYR A 42 -14.77 8.52 -8.97
CA TYR A 42 -14.29 7.94 -7.72
C TYR A 42 -12.80 8.24 -7.55
N THR A 43 -12.44 8.64 -6.34
CA THR A 43 -11.07 8.95 -5.93
C THR A 43 -10.81 8.31 -4.56
N GLU A 44 -9.55 8.22 -4.14
CA GLU A 44 -9.16 7.65 -2.85
C GLU A 44 -9.63 6.18 -2.67
N CYS A 45 -9.77 5.45 -3.78
CA CYS A 45 -10.24 4.07 -3.78
C CYS A 45 -9.14 3.12 -3.29
N CYS A 46 -9.41 2.40 -2.19
CA CYS A 46 -8.55 1.34 -1.69
C CYS A 46 -9.37 0.24 -1.01
N PHE A 47 -8.77 -0.94 -0.84
CA PHE A 47 -9.26 -1.98 0.07
C PHE A 47 -8.25 -2.14 1.21
N VAL A 48 -8.75 -2.34 2.44
CA VAL A 48 -7.92 -2.50 3.63
C VAL A 48 -8.35 -3.76 4.39
N SER A 49 -7.38 -4.57 4.78
CA SER A 49 -7.55 -5.70 5.70
C SER A 49 -6.50 -5.64 6.81
N LEU A 50 -6.89 -5.86 8.06
CA LEU A 50 -5.95 -6.00 9.18
C LEU A 50 -5.39 -7.42 9.23
N GLY A 51 -4.14 -7.56 9.68
CA GLY A 51 -3.50 -8.85 9.90
C GLY A 51 -2.19 -8.72 10.69
N THR A 52 -1.46 -9.83 10.81
CA THR A 52 -0.18 -9.87 11.52
C THR A 52 0.98 -9.90 10.54
N GLY A 53 1.85 -8.89 10.61
CA GLY A 53 3.17 -8.90 9.98
C GLY A 53 4.17 -9.65 10.86
N GLN A 54 5.08 -10.40 10.24
CA GLN A 54 6.15 -11.12 10.94
C GLN A 54 7.49 -10.80 10.28
N PHE A 55 8.49 -10.45 11.09
CA PHE A 55 9.85 -10.24 10.61
C PHE A 55 10.87 -10.48 11.73
N ARG A 56 12.14 -10.65 11.37
CA ARG A 56 13.28 -10.71 12.30
C ARG A 56 14.35 -9.75 11.80
N PRO A 57 14.61 -8.61 12.46
CA PRO A 57 15.65 -7.69 12.03
C PRO A 57 17.03 -8.37 12.12
N GLY A 58 17.81 -8.30 11.05
CA GLY A 58 19.19 -8.81 11.02
C GLY A 58 20.18 -7.88 11.72
N ASP A 59 21.42 -8.33 11.88
CA ASP A 59 22.44 -7.68 12.72
C ASP A 59 22.73 -6.21 12.38
N ALA A 60 22.62 -5.85 11.10
CA ALA A 60 22.85 -4.50 10.60
C ALA A 60 21.58 -3.64 10.50
N ALA A 61 20.43 -4.14 10.96
CA ALA A 61 19.16 -3.42 10.87
C ALA A 61 19.10 -2.27 11.89
N ASN A 62 18.52 -1.14 11.48
CA ASN A 62 18.08 -0.07 12.38
C ASN A 62 16.54 -0.02 12.34
N PRO A 63 15.85 -0.94 13.04
CA PRO A 63 14.41 -1.07 12.92
C PRO A 63 13.68 0.12 13.57
N HIS A 64 12.65 0.62 12.89
CA HIS A 64 11.69 1.54 13.52
C HIS A 64 10.83 0.81 14.58
N ILE A 65 10.55 -0.48 14.36
CA ILE A 65 9.79 -1.36 15.26
C ILE A 65 10.55 -2.67 15.42
N GLY A 66 10.67 -3.13 16.67
CA GLY A 66 11.29 -4.40 17.02
C GLY A 66 12.78 -4.30 17.34
N LYS A 67 13.40 -5.45 17.64
CA LYS A 67 14.81 -5.55 18.05
C LYS A 67 15.59 -6.51 17.16
N VAL A 68 16.87 -6.20 16.97
CA VAL A 68 17.81 -7.04 16.21
C VAL A 68 17.89 -8.45 16.81
N GLY A 69 17.77 -9.46 15.95
CA GLY A 69 17.82 -10.88 16.30
C GLY A 69 16.52 -11.47 16.86
N GLU A 70 15.56 -10.63 17.26
CA GLU A 70 14.28 -11.08 17.84
C GLU A 70 13.21 -11.29 16.76
N LEU A 71 12.39 -12.33 16.90
CA LEU A 71 11.24 -12.55 16.01
C LEU A 71 10.09 -11.65 16.46
N GLU A 72 9.66 -10.76 15.58
CA GLU A 72 8.67 -9.73 15.84
C GLU A 72 7.34 -10.05 15.16
N PHE A 73 6.25 -9.68 15.81
CA PHE A 73 4.89 -9.76 15.30
C PHE A 73 4.18 -8.44 15.53
N VAL A 74 3.62 -7.85 14.47
CA VAL A 74 3.00 -6.52 14.51
C VAL A 74 1.64 -6.57 13.84
N GLU A 75 0.63 -5.92 14.42
CA GLU A 75 -0.63 -5.68 13.71
C GLU A 75 -0.39 -4.66 12.58
N GLU A 76 -0.68 -5.07 11.36
CA GLU A 76 -0.52 -4.24 10.17
C GLU A 76 -1.81 -4.20 9.35
N ALA A 77 -2.05 -3.06 8.72
CA ALA A 77 -3.02 -2.93 7.65
C ALA A 77 -2.36 -3.31 6.32
N ARG A 78 -2.90 -4.32 5.63
CA ARG A 78 -2.64 -4.57 4.21
C ARG A 78 -3.59 -3.71 3.39
N VAL A 79 -3.03 -2.82 2.58
CA VAL A 79 -3.79 -1.88 1.74
C VAL A 79 -3.56 -2.21 0.28
N GLU A 80 -4.63 -2.24 -0.51
CA GLU A 80 -4.60 -2.53 -1.94
C GLU A 80 -5.21 -1.39 -2.74
N ILE A 81 -4.48 -0.87 -3.72
CA ILE A 81 -4.87 0.30 -4.52
C ILE A 81 -4.60 0.01 -5.99
N LEU A 82 -5.52 0.40 -6.86
CA LEU A 82 -5.35 0.31 -8.30
C LEU A 82 -4.63 1.56 -8.82
N CYS A 83 -3.61 1.36 -9.65
CA CYS A 83 -2.90 2.39 -10.39
C CYS A 83 -3.19 2.18 -11.89
N ILE A 84 -3.75 3.19 -12.54
CA ILE A 84 -4.19 3.18 -13.95
C ILE A 84 -3.54 4.37 -14.66
#